data_AF-A0A427ASN2-F1
#
_entry.id   AF-A0A427ASN2-F1
#
_cell.length_a   1.000
_cell.length_b   1.000
_cell.length_c   1.000
_cell.angle_alpha   90.00
_cell.angle_beta   90.00
_cell.angle_gamma   90.00
#
_symmetry.space_group_name_H-M   'P 1'
#
loop_
_entity.id
_entity.type
_entity.pdbx_description
1 polymer ?
#
loop_
_entity_poly.entity_id
_entity_poly.type
_entity_poly.pdbx_seq_one_letter_code
_entity_poly.pdbx_strand_id
1 'polypeptide(L)'
;MVGPVTGKVTTKVDVFSFGVVLMELLTGMKALDESRPDESRYLASWFIKMKSSTDKLKCIIDPSLAITDEAFEAVLVMAELAGHCAARDLYQRPDMRHAVSVLAPLVERWKPVDDEQECPGTDICQPLLHMVEDWQAADGGSSGSSFTLDGSKASIPGRPVGFAVSMASADGR
;
A
#
# COMPACT_ATOMS: atom_id res chain seq x y z
N MET A 1 -21.15 20.07 20.52
CA MET A 1 -19.92 20.89 20.42
C MET A 1 -18.79 19.95 20.03
N VAL A 2 -18.48 19.85 18.74
CA VAL A 2 -17.32 19.08 18.28
C VAL A 2 -16.12 20.00 18.52
N GLY A 3 -15.34 19.70 19.55
CA GLY A 3 -14.11 20.43 19.84
C GLY A 3 -13.11 20.28 18.68
N PRO A 4 -12.21 21.25 18.47
CA PRO A 4 -11.19 21.14 17.44
C PRO A 4 -10.34 19.88 17.69
N VAL A 5 -10.20 19.03 16.66
CA VAL A 5 -9.21 17.95 16.64
C VAL A 5 -7.85 18.60 16.40
N THR A 6 -7.34 19.36 17.37
CA THR A 6 -5.93 19.72 17.39
C THR A 6 -5.17 18.51 17.91
N GLY A 7 -4.93 17.56 17.01
CA GLY A 7 -4.08 16.42 17.29
C GLY A 7 -2.67 16.91 17.61
N LYS A 8 -2.18 16.64 18.82
CA LYS A 8 -0.78 16.89 19.16
C LYS A 8 0.07 15.98 18.28
N VAL A 9 0.78 16.57 17.32
CA VAL A 9 1.72 15.82 16.47
C VAL A 9 2.83 15.30 17.37
N THR A 10 2.97 13.98 17.42
CA THR A 10 3.98 13.29 18.21
C THR A 10 4.47 12.08 17.43
N THR A 11 5.67 11.61 17.73
CA THR A 11 6.20 10.35 17.17
C THR A 11 5.28 9.15 17.42
N LYS A 12 4.45 9.19 18.47
CA LYS A 12 3.45 8.15 18.76
C LYS A 12 2.29 8.12 17.77
N VAL A 13 2.03 9.22 17.04
CA VAL A 13 1.08 9.22 15.93
C VAL A 13 1.65 8.46 14.74
N ASP A 14 2.94 8.63 14.44
CA ASP A 14 3.62 7.87 13.39
C ASP A 14 3.67 6.37 13.71
N VAL A 15 3.91 6.02 14.98
CA VAL A 15 3.84 4.62 15.45
C VAL A 15 2.44 4.02 15.25
N PHE A 16 1.39 4.80 15.47
CA PHE A 16 0.03 4.34 15.23
C PHE A 16 -0.22 4.05 13.76
N SER A 17 0.12 5.01 12.89
CA SER A 17 -0.01 4.83 11.44
C SER A 17 0.80 3.63 10.95
N PHE A 18 2.01 3.42 11.48
CA PHE A 18 2.81 2.23 11.20
C PHE A 18 2.10 0.93 11.60
N GLY A 19 1.48 0.90 12.79
CA GLY A 19 0.69 -0.25 13.22
C GLY A 19 -0.48 -0.55 12.28
N VAL A 20 -1.16 0.49 11.77
CA VAL A 20 -2.22 0.33 10.77
C VAL A 20 -1.66 -0.23 9.46
N VAL A 21 -0.52 0.27 8.98
CA VAL A 21 0.13 -0.25 7.77
C VAL A 21 0.51 -1.72 7.92
N LEU A 22 1.02 -2.15 9.09
CA LEU A 22 1.27 -3.57 9.34
C LEU A 22 -0.01 -4.41 9.25
N MET A 23 -1.15 -3.90 9.73
CA MET A 23 -2.45 -4.58 9.58
C MET A 23 -2.89 -4.66 8.13
N GLU A 24 -2.70 -3.60 7.34
CA GLU A 24 -3.00 -3.60 5.90
C GLU A 24 -2.16 -4.66 5.18
N LEU A 25 -0.86 -4.74 5.48
CA LEU A 25 0.04 -5.73 4.89
C LEU A 25 -0.33 -7.17 5.27
N LEU A 26 -0.72 -7.41 6.51
CA LEU A 26 -1.11 -8.75 6.97
C LEU A 26 -2.43 -9.23 6.36
N THR A 27 -3.36 -8.32 6.05
CA THR A 27 -4.74 -8.66 5.67
C THR A 27 -5.08 -8.37 4.22
N GLY A 28 -4.27 -7.57 3.51
CA GLY A 28 -4.58 -7.06 2.17
C GLY A 28 -5.75 -6.06 2.15
N MET A 29 -6.24 -5.63 3.33
CA MET A 29 -7.42 -4.78 3.45
C MET A 29 -7.04 -3.32 3.60
N LYS A 30 -7.86 -2.41 3.06
CA LYS A 30 -7.73 -0.96 3.28
C LYS A 30 -7.96 -0.58 4.75
N ALA A 31 -7.17 0.37 5.26
CA ALA A 31 -7.29 0.93 6.61
C ALA A 31 -8.67 1.55 6.90
N LEU A 32 -9.25 2.21 5.90
CA LEU A 32 -10.61 2.74 5.93
C LEU A 32 -11.36 2.24 4.69
N ASP A 33 -12.50 1.60 4.91
CA ASP A 33 -13.36 1.11 3.85
C ASP A 33 -14.82 1.44 4.17
N GLU A 34 -15.35 2.44 3.47
CA GLU A 34 -16.73 2.94 3.68
C GLU A 34 -17.80 1.97 3.19
N SER A 35 -17.43 0.98 2.36
CA SER A 35 -18.37 -0.04 1.88
C SER A 35 -18.65 -1.11 2.93
N ARG A 36 -17.82 -1.20 3.98
CA ARG A 36 -17.96 -2.19 5.06
C ARG A 36 -18.94 -1.72 6.14
N PRO A 37 -19.52 -2.68 6.90
CA PRO A 37 -20.28 -2.36 8.10
C PRO A 37 -19.49 -1.49 9.07
N ASP A 38 -20.19 -0.71 9.89
CA ASP A 38 -19.55 0.25 10.81
C ASP A 38 -18.53 -0.41 11.76
N GLU A 39 -18.76 -1.67 12.12
CA GLU A 39 -17.87 -2.46 12.97
C GLU A 39 -16.53 -2.86 12.33
N SER A 40 -16.45 -2.89 11.01
CA SER A 40 -15.26 -3.26 10.23
C SER A 40 -14.78 -2.16 9.27
N ARG A 41 -15.42 -0.99 9.32
CA ARG A 41 -15.07 0.21 8.54
C ARG A 41 -13.63 0.66 8.78
N TYR A 42 -13.21 0.67 10.04
CA TYR A 42 -11.84 1.00 10.45
C TYR A 42 -11.07 -0.28 10.76
N LEU A 43 -10.05 -0.56 9.96
CA LEU A 43 -9.25 -1.78 10.05
C LEU A 43 -8.67 -1.97 11.46
N ALA A 44 -8.11 -0.91 12.05
CA ALA A 44 -7.48 -0.98 13.36
C ALA A 44 -8.41 -1.50 14.46
N SER A 45 -9.64 -0.98 14.54
CA SER A 45 -10.60 -1.44 15.56
C SER A 45 -11.08 -2.86 15.34
N TRP A 46 -11.22 -3.25 14.07
CA TRP A 46 -11.68 -4.59 13.70
C TRP A 46 -10.58 -5.63 13.91
N PHE A 47 -9.35 -5.34 13.48
CA PHE A 47 -8.20 -6.22 13.59
C PHE A 47 -7.92 -6.60 15.05
N ILE A 48 -8.05 -5.65 16.00
CA ILE A 48 -7.90 -5.95 17.44
C ILE A 48 -8.89 -7.02 17.93
N LYS A 49 -10.12 -7.04 17.40
CA LYS A 49 -11.10 -8.09 17.73
C LYS A 49 -10.69 -9.43 17.12
N MET A 50 -10.16 -9.41 15.89
CA MET A 50 -9.81 -10.61 15.14
C MET A 50 -8.51 -11.27 15.64
N LYS A 51 -7.50 -10.48 16.02
CA LYS A 51 -6.23 -11.00 16.55
C LYS A 51 -6.34 -11.69 17.92
N SER A 52 -7.52 -11.64 18.56
CA SER A 52 -7.75 -12.20 19.91
C SER A 52 -7.60 -13.72 20.00
N SER A 53 -7.65 -14.41 18.86
CA SER A 53 -7.50 -15.86 18.75
C SER A 53 -6.67 -16.16 17.50
N THR A 54 -5.76 -17.12 17.62
CA THR A 54 -4.94 -17.63 16.51
C THR A 54 -5.80 -18.07 15.32
N ASP A 55 -6.91 -18.77 15.57
CA ASP A 55 -7.81 -19.25 14.50
C ASP A 55 -8.48 -18.11 13.75
N LYS A 56 -8.95 -17.09 14.49
CA LYS A 56 -9.53 -15.89 13.88
C LYS A 56 -8.49 -15.09 13.09
N LEU A 57 -7.26 -15.01 13.61
CA LEU A 57 -6.17 -14.35 12.91
C LEU A 57 -5.87 -15.09 11.60
N LYS A 58 -5.73 -16.42 11.62
CA LYS A 58 -5.53 -17.24 10.40
C LYS A 58 -6.56 -16.94 9.32
N CYS A 59 -7.83 -16.75 9.69
CA CYS A 59 -8.91 -16.46 8.74
C CYS A 59 -8.87 -15.06 8.10
N ILE A 60 -8.13 -14.10 8.67
CA ILE A 60 -8.07 -12.72 8.16
C ILE A 60 -6.76 -12.38 7.48
N ILE A 61 -5.77 -13.27 7.54
CA ILE A 61 -4.52 -13.09 6.81
C ILE A 61 -4.80 -13.14 5.32
N ASP A 62 -4.14 -12.26 4.56
CA ASP A 62 -4.25 -12.21 3.12
C ASP A 62 -3.89 -13.59 2.52
N PRO A 63 -4.83 -14.25 1.83
CA PRO A 63 -4.58 -15.56 1.20
C PRO A 63 -3.45 -15.53 0.18
N SER A 64 -3.16 -14.37 -0.43
CA SER A 64 -2.07 -14.20 -1.41
C SER A 64 -0.68 -14.32 -0.79
N LEU A 65 -0.55 -14.21 0.54
CA LEU A 65 0.73 -14.39 1.23
C LEU A 65 1.19 -15.85 1.29
N ALA A 66 0.32 -16.81 0.93
CA ALA A 66 0.64 -18.24 0.83
C ALA A 66 1.47 -18.78 2.02
N ILE A 67 1.08 -18.39 3.23
CA ILE A 67 1.90 -18.55 4.44
C ILE A 67 1.95 -20.02 4.86
N THR A 68 3.17 -20.57 4.96
CA THR A 68 3.38 -21.91 5.53
C THR A 68 3.16 -21.90 7.04
N ASP A 69 2.88 -23.06 7.64
CA ASP A 69 2.69 -23.14 9.10
C ASP A 69 3.93 -22.67 9.88
N GLU A 70 5.15 -22.86 9.32
CA GLU A 70 6.40 -22.39 9.92
C GLU A 70 6.53 -20.86 9.88
N ALA A 71 6.06 -20.23 8.78
CA ALA A 71 6.07 -18.78 8.63
C ALA A 71 4.97 -18.09 9.45
N PHE A 72 3.94 -18.83 9.86
CA PHE A 72 2.82 -18.29 10.64
C PHE A 72 3.24 -17.78 12.03
N GLU A 73 4.31 -18.31 12.63
CA GLU A 73 4.86 -17.77 13.86
C GLU A 73 5.36 -16.32 13.70
N ALA A 74 5.93 -15.97 12.53
CA ALA A 74 6.30 -14.59 12.26
C ALA A 74 5.07 -13.67 12.15
N VAL A 75 3.98 -14.18 11.56
CA VAL A 75 2.71 -13.46 11.45
C VAL A 75 2.12 -13.15 12.82
N LEU A 76 2.17 -14.10 13.77
CA LEU A 76 1.69 -13.88 15.13
C LEU A 76 2.45 -12.75 15.81
N VAL A 77 3.78 -12.74 15.68
CA VAL A 77 4.63 -11.68 16.22
C VAL A 77 4.32 -10.32 15.57
N MET A 78 4.17 -10.28 14.25
CA MET A 78 3.81 -9.06 13.53
C MET A 78 2.42 -8.55 13.91
N ALA A 79 1.43 -9.43 14.07
CA ALA A 79 0.07 -9.08 14.45
C ALA A 79 0.01 -8.50 15.87
N GLU A 80 0.80 -9.04 16.80
CA GLU A 80 0.87 -8.51 18.15
C GLU A 80 1.57 -7.14 18.18
N LEU A 81 2.67 -6.99 17.46
CA LEU A 81 3.34 -5.70 17.31
C LEU A 81 2.41 -4.65 16.70
N ALA A 82 1.71 -4.99 15.62
CA ALA A 82 0.74 -4.11 14.97
C ALA A 82 -0.35 -3.65 15.95
N GLY A 83 -0.84 -4.57 16.78
CA GLY A 83 -1.81 -4.29 17.85
C GLY A 83 -1.30 -3.29 18.88
N HIS A 84 -0.06 -3.44 19.35
CA HIS A 84 0.56 -2.49 20.28
C HIS A 84 0.82 -1.13 19.63
N CYS A 85 1.34 -1.10 18.40
CA CYS A 85 1.56 0.12 17.64
C CYS A 85 0.27 0.92 17.44
N ALA A 86 -0.84 0.25 17.09
CA ALA A 86 -2.15 0.84 16.88
C ALA A 86 -3.01 0.94 18.17
N ALA A 87 -2.41 0.81 19.35
CA ALA A 87 -3.15 0.91 20.60
C ALA A 87 -3.82 2.29 20.76
N ARG A 88 -5.02 2.31 21.36
CA ARG A 88 -5.72 3.57 21.66
C ARG A 88 -4.95 4.41 22.69
N ASP A 89 -4.35 3.74 23.67
CA ASP A 89 -3.50 4.39 24.67
C ASP A 89 -2.08 4.62 24.13
N LEU A 90 -1.59 5.86 24.25
CA LEU A 90 -0.25 6.28 23.83
C LEU A 90 0.88 5.58 24.59
N TYR A 91 0.63 5.19 25.85
CA TYR A 91 1.62 4.51 26.69
C TYR A 91 1.80 3.04 26.31
N GLN A 92 0.79 2.43 25.70
CA GLN A 92 0.87 1.05 25.19
C GLN A 92 1.60 0.97 23.85
N ARG A 93 1.76 2.09 23.14
CA ARG A 93 2.51 2.13 21.89
C ARG A 93 4.01 2.04 22.17
N PRO A 94 4.73 1.11 21.55
CA PRO A 94 6.17 1.02 21.71
C PRO A 94 6.87 2.21 21.04
N ASP A 95 8.15 2.39 21.33
CA ASP A 95 8.99 3.26 20.52
C ASP A 95 9.33 2.58 19.19
N MET A 96 9.55 3.36 18.13
CA MET A 96 9.85 2.81 16.80
C MET A 96 11.11 1.93 16.81
N ARG A 97 12.10 2.25 17.65
CA ARG A 97 13.28 1.40 17.85
C ARG A 97 12.90 -0.01 18.32
N HIS A 98 11.93 -0.12 19.22
CA HIS A 98 11.47 -1.41 19.72
C HIS A 98 10.73 -2.17 18.61
N ALA A 99 9.87 -1.50 17.83
CA ALA A 99 9.21 -2.11 16.68
C ALA A 99 10.23 -2.71 15.68
N VAL A 100 11.29 -1.95 15.35
CA VAL A 100 12.37 -2.45 14.47
C VAL A 100 13.09 -3.64 15.11
N SER A 101 13.36 -3.62 16.42
CA SER A 101 14.03 -4.74 17.10
C SER A 101 13.21 -6.03 17.08
N VAL A 102 11.88 -5.94 17.04
CA VAL A 102 10.98 -7.08 16.92
C VAL A 102 10.95 -7.60 15.48
N LEU A 103 10.94 -6.71 14.49
CA LEU A 103 10.82 -7.10 13.07
C LEU A 103 12.14 -7.59 12.45
N ALA A 104 13.28 -7.04 12.84
CA ALA A 104 14.57 -7.35 12.21
C ALA A 104 14.90 -8.86 12.17
N PRO A 105 14.74 -9.64 13.26
CA PRO A 105 15.01 -11.08 13.22
C PRO A 105 14.03 -11.87 12.32
N LEU A 106 12.83 -11.34 12.08
CA LEU A 106 11.85 -11.99 11.20
C LEU A 106 12.25 -11.87 9.74
N VAL A 107 12.82 -10.73 9.35
CA VAL A 107 13.29 -10.46 7.99
C VAL A 107 14.48 -11.36 7.63
N GLU A 108 15.42 -11.56 8.56
CA GLU A 108 16.59 -12.43 8.35
C GLU A 108 16.20 -13.90 8.10
N ARG A 109 15.05 -14.32 8.65
CA ARG A 109 14.53 -15.68 8.49
C ARG A 109 13.65 -15.83 7.26
N TRP A 110 13.12 -14.73 6.72
CA TRP A 110 12.21 -14.77 5.59
C TRP A 110 12.95 -15.18 4.31
N LYS A 111 12.37 -16.12 3.59
CA LYS A 111 12.80 -16.50 2.25
C LYS A 111 11.67 -16.17 1.28
N PRO A 112 11.93 -15.39 0.20
CA PRO A 112 10.96 -15.29 -0.87
C PRO A 112 10.66 -16.69 -1.40
N VAL A 113 9.41 -16.96 -1.70
CA VAL A 113 9.06 -18.16 -2.47
C VAL A 113 9.69 -17.97 -3.84
N ASP A 114 10.68 -18.79 -4.18
CA ASP A 114 11.22 -18.88 -5.54
C ASP A 114 10.14 -19.52 -6.42
N ASP A 115 9.10 -18.76 -6.74
CA ASP A 115 8.28 -19.10 -7.88
C ASP A 115 9.13 -18.82 -9.11
N GLU A 116 9.69 -19.87 -9.72
CA GLU A 116 10.15 -19.88 -11.12
C GLU A 116 8.95 -19.70 -12.09
N GLN A 117 7.94 -18.94 -11.69
CA GLN A 117 6.88 -18.48 -12.56
C GLN A 117 7.43 -17.27 -13.30
N GLU A 118 8.05 -17.53 -14.46
CA GLU A 118 8.22 -16.51 -15.50
C GLU A 118 6.86 -15.82 -15.69
N CYS A 119 6.73 -14.60 -15.17
CA CYS A 119 5.78 -13.64 -15.69
C CYS A 119 6.39 -13.12 -16.99
N PRO A 120 5.88 -13.49 -18.18
CA PRO A 120 6.37 -12.90 -19.41
C PRO A 120 5.85 -11.47 -19.46
N GLY A 121 6.62 -10.48 -18.97
CA GLY A 121 6.12 -9.10 -19.09
C GLY A 121 6.97 -7.93 -18.63
N THR A 122 7.80 -8.03 -17.59
CA THR A 122 8.68 -6.89 -17.24
C THR A 122 9.94 -7.37 -16.56
N ASP A 123 11.02 -7.39 -17.32
CA ASP A 123 12.38 -7.61 -16.86
C ASP A 123 12.85 -6.37 -16.09
N ILE A 124 12.62 -6.33 -14.77
CA ILE A 124 13.13 -5.26 -13.88
C ILE A 124 14.67 -5.33 -13.75
N CYS A 125 15.31 -6.39 -14.25
CA CYS A 125 16.77 -6.54 -14.22
C CYS A 125 17.48 -5.83 -15.37
N GLN A 126 16.77 -5.26 -16.34
CA GLN A 126 17.41 -4.42 -17.36
C GLN A 126 17.88 -3.11 -16.71
N PRO A 127 19.19 -2.75 -16.81
CA PRO A 127 19.66 -1.46 -16.36
C PRO A 127 18.84 -0.35 -17.03
N LEU A 128 18.44 0.67 -16.25
CA LEU A 128 17.66 1.83 -16.69
C LEU A 128 18.14 2.45 -18.02
N LEU A 129 19.44 2.31 -18.30
CA LEU A 129 20.10 2.77 -19.51
C LEU A 129 19.56 2.10 -20.78
N HIS A 130 19.31 0.79 -20.74
CA HIS A 130 18.86 0.01 -21.89
C HIS A 130 17.41 0.36 -22.26
N MET A 131 16.57 0.57 -21.25
CA MET A 131 15.19 1.05 -21.47
C MET A 131 15.19 2.41 -22.16
N VAL A 132 16.05 3.35 -21.75
CA VAL A 132 16.13 4.70 -22.33
C VAL A 132 16.53 4.66 -23.82
N GLU A 133 17.39 3.72 -24.22
CA GLU A 133 17.76 3.53 -25.64
C GLU A 133 16.58 3.02 -26.48
N ASP A 134 15.78 2.08 -25.95
CA ASP A 134 14.59 1.57 -26.63
C ASP A 134 13.50 2.64 -26.82
N TRP A 135 13.29 3.50 -25.82
CA TRP A 135 12.37 4.65 -25.93
C TRP A 135 12.85 5.67 -26.97
N GLN A 136 14.17 5.86 -27.09
CA GLN A 136 14.75 6.76 -28.09
C GLN A 136 14.72 6.17 -29.51
N ALA A 137 14.77 4.84 -29.64
CA ALA A 137 14.63 4.13 -30.91
C ALA A 137 13.18 4.15 -31.43
N ALA A 138 12.18 4.14 -30.54
CA ALA A 138 10.77 4.11 -30.91
C ALA A 138 10.22 5.44 -31.49
N ASP A 139 10.92 6.57 -31.29
CA ASP A 139 10.50 7.89 -31.80
C ASP A 139 11.08 8.24 -33.19
N GLY A 140 11.75 7.28 -33.86
CA GLY A 140 12.44 7.51 -35.13
C GLY A 140 12.04 6.57 -36.28
N GLY A 141 10.93 6.87 -36.95
CA GLY A 141 10.76 6.51 -38.37
C GLY A 141 9.64 5.53 -38.72
N SER A 142 8.57 6.07 -39.28
CA SER A 142 7.46 5.37 -39.92
C SER A 142 7.89 4.63 -41.20
N SER A 143 7.53 3.35 -41.33
CA SER A 143 7.09 2.68 -42.58
C SER A 143 6.46 1.33 -42.21
N GLY A 144 5.14 1.21 -42.39
CA GLY A 144 4.32 0.21 -41.72
C GLY A 144 4.01 -1.08 -42.47
N SER A 145 3.34 -1.99 -41.75
CA SER A 145 2.35 -2.90 -42.32
C SER A 145 1.33 -3.32 -41.25
N SER A 146 0.12 -2.76 -41.41
CA SER A 146 -1.20 -3.23 -41.02
C SER A 146 -1.35 -4.52 -40.17
N PHE A 147 -1.92 -4.36 -38.98
CA PHE A 147 -3.03 -5.21 -38.54
C PHE A 147 -4.07 -4.34 -37.82
N THR A 148 -5.34 -4.59 -38.12
CA THR A 148 -6.49 -3.77 -37.71
C THR A 148 -6.81 -3.93 -36.22
N LEU A 149 -6.95 -2.81 -35.51
CA LEU A 149 -7.58 -2.75 -34.18
C LEU A 149 -9.09 -2.58 -34.36
N ASP A 150 -9.86 -3.61 -33.99
CA ASP A 150 -11.28 -3.46 -33.65
C ASP A 150 -11.40 -2.75 -32.30
N GLY A 151 -12.38 -1.85 -32.22
CA GLY A 151 -12.34 -0.70 -31.31
C GLY A 151 -12.76 -0.96 -29.87
N SER A 152 -12.31 -0.09 -28.97
CA SER A 152 -13.20 0.76 -28.18
C SER A 152 -12.43 1.76 -27.30
N LYS A 153 -12.52 3.03 -27.73
CA LYS A 153 -12.56 4.29 -26.97
C LYS A 153 -11.62 4.51 -25.77
N ALA A 154 -10.62 5.34 -26.03
CA ALA A 154 -10.15 6.38 -25.13
C ALA A 154 -11.34 7.20 -24.55
N SER A 155 -11.32 7.44 -23.24
CA SER A 155 -12.25 8.35 -22.58
C SER A 155 -11.49 9.40 -21.78
N ILE A 156 -10.92 10.39 -22.47
CA ILE A 156 -10.79 11.75 -21.92
C ILE A 156 -11.41 12.69 -22.96
N PRO A 157 -12.53 13.39 -22.67
CA PRO A 157 -13.06 14.38 -23.59
C PRO A 157 -12.12 15.58 -23.65
N GLY A 158 -11.79 16.00 -24.87
CA GLY A 158 -11.07 17.23 -25.13
C GLY A 158 -11.87 18.47 -24.69
N ARG A 159 -11.12 19.49 -24.26
CA ARG A 159 -11.60 20.83 -23.88
C ARG A 159 -12.54 21.41 -24.95
N PRO A 160 -13.77 21.86 -24.60
CA PRO A 160 -14.68 22.44 -25.59
C PRO A 160 -14.18 23.80 -26.10
N VAL A 161 -14.43 24.04 -27.38
CA VAL A 161 -14.10 25.28 -28.11
C VAL A 161 -15.00 26.41 -27.60
N GLY A 162 -14.40 27.46 -27.02
CA GLY A 162 -15.12 28.63 -26.50
C GLY A 162 -14.61 29.18 -25.16
N PHE A 163 -13.61 28.57 -24.51
CA PHE A 163 -13.01 29.14 -23.30
C PHE A 163 -12.04 30.27 -23.63
N ALA A 164 -12.27 31.43 -23.01
CA ALA A 164 -11.51 32.66 -23.22
C ALA A 164 -10.00 32.48 -22.95
N VAL A 165 -9.18 33.04 -23.85
CA VAL A 165 -7.74 33.15 -23.68
C VAL A 165 -7.47 34.50 -23.03
N SER A 166 -7.27 34.53 -21.71
CA SER A 166 -6.50 35.58 -21.02
C SER A 166 -6.68 35.43 -19.52
N MET A 167 -5.58 35.22 -18.80
CA MET A 167 -5.16 36.16 -17.77
C MET A 167 -3.64 36.24 -17.82
N ALA A 168 -3.14 37.28 -18.47
CA ALA A 168 -1.79 37.75 -18.24
C ALA A 168 -1.72 38.48 -16.89
N SER A 169 -0.55 38.38 -16.27
CA SER A 169 -0.08 39.01 -15.03
C SER A 169 -0.55 40.45 -14.78
N ALA A 170 -0.91 40.76 -13.52
CA ALA A 170 -0.39 41.88 -12.70
C ALA A 170 -1.41 42.28 -11.60
N ASP A 171 -1.12 41.96 -10.33
CA ASP A 171 -1.25 42.93 -9.22
C ASP A 171 -0.59 42.33 -7.97
N GLY A 172 0.55 42.89 -7.58
CA GLY A 172 1.17 42.70 -6.28
C GLY A 172 1.44 44.10 -5.75
N ARG A 173 0.60 44.56 -4.84
CA ARG A 173 0.81 45.79 -4.07
C ARG A 173 0.65 45.50 -2.59
#